data_AF-A0A7S0BBH0-F1
#
_entry.id   AF-A0A7S0BBH0-F1
#
_cell.length_a   1.000
_cell.length_b   1.000
_cell.length_c   1.000
_cell.angle_alpha   90.00
_cell.angle_beta   90.00
_cell.angle_gamma   90.00
#
_symmetry.space_group_name_H-M   'P 1'
#
loop_
_entity.id
_entity.type
_entity.pdbx_description
1 polymer ?
#
loop_
_entity_poly.entity_id
_entity_poly.type
_entity_poly.pdbx_seq_one_letter_code
_entity_poly.pdbx_strand_id
1 'polypeptide(L)'
;VVTAFSPWVQQMYLLRARRGAEAEVAESVRYLVPLYYFLQRTVCLMALMKVVELTGTAFNDGSTSASWIAACLDRCRVGFPTVLETISMVDRLSPSVAPRTPGRQRLKRIVDAIHAVLTQPAVKQALATGHQSLRATPSARSSPPGLSGHGLPEFPPDGVEDELSMKGEAEEE
;
A
#
# COMPACT_ATOMS: atom_id res chain seq x y z
N VAL A 1 1.99 14.17 -16.86
CA VAL A 1 2.13 12.70 -16.73
C VAL A 1 1.44 12.34 -15.42
N VAL A 2 0.23 11.76 -15.49
CA VAL A 2 -0.43 11.23 -14.30
C VAL A 2 0.56 10.23 -13.71
N THR A 3 1.03 10.45 -12.49
CA THR A 3 1.86 9.48 -11.79
C THR A 3 1.08 8.18 -11.81
N ALA A 4 1.62 7.23 -12.57
CA ALA A 4 1.03 5.95 -12.87
C ALA A 4 0.37 5.41 -11.60
N PHE A 5 -0.95 5.23 -11.62
CA PHE A 5 -1.64 4.40 -10.65
C PHE A 5 -0.85 3.10 -10.47
N SER A 6 -0.90 2.46 -9.30
CA SER A 6 -0.21 1.17 -9.15
C SER A 6 -0.60 0.24 -10.31
N PRO A 7 0.32 -0.58 -10.84
CA PRO A 7 0.02 -1.47 -11.97
C PRO A 7 -1.27 -2.27 -11.75
N TRP A 8 -1.56 -2.62 -10.50
CA TRP A 8 -2.80 -3.25 -10.09
C TRP A 8 -4.05 -2.38 -10.29
N VAL A 9 -4.03 -1.10 -9.87
CA VAL A 9 -5.14 -0.17 -10.12
C VAL A 9 -5.31 0.07 -11.63
N GLN A 10 -4.21 0.20 -12.38
CA GLN A 10 -4.28 0.31 -13.84
C GLN A 10 -4.94 -0.91 -14.47
N GLN A 11 -4.56 -2.12 -14.03
CA GLN A 11 -5.14 -3.36 -14.51
C GLN A 11 -6.63 -3.46 -14.16
N MET A 12 -7.05 -2.99 -12.98
CA MET A 12 -8.47 -2.87 -12.63
C MET A 12 -9.23 -1.92 -13.55
N TYR A 13 -8.68 -0.74 -13.88
CA TYR A 13 -9.29 0.19 -14.83
C TYR A 13 -9.33 -0.36 -16.26
N LEU A 14 -8.27 -1.06 -16.69
CA LEU A 14 -8.20 -1.71 -18.00
C LEU A 14 -9.14 -2.90 -18.12
N LEU A 15 -9.29 -3.67 -17.05
CA LEU A 15 -10.30 -4.73 -16.96
C LEU A 15 -11.66 -4.09 -17.17
N ARG A 16 -12.06 -3.13 -16.32
CA ARG A 16 -13.33 -2.37 -16.42
C ARG A 16 -13.65 -1.80 -17.81
N ALA A 17 -12.62 -1.43 -18.57
CA ALA A 17 -12.79 -0.86 -19.91
C ALA A 17 -12.98 -1.94 -21.01
N ARG A 18 -12.69 -3.22 -20.75
CA ARG A 18 -12.60 -4.29 -21.76
C ARG A 18 -13.73 -5.32 -21.72
N ARG A 19 -14.49 -5.51 -20.64
CA ARG A 19 -15.51 -6.58 -20.57
C ARG A 19 -16.82 -6.12 -19.92
N GLY A 20 -17.91 -6.84 -20.22
CA GLY A 20 -19.20 -6.61 -19.58
C GLY A 20 -19.13 -6.86 -18.06
N ALA A 21 -19.93 -6.12 -17.30
CA ALA A 21 -19.77 -5.90 -15.86
C ALA A 21 -19.72 -7.17 -14.98
N GLU A 22 -20.23 -8.33 -15.38
CA GLU A 22 -20.38 -9.47 -14.46
C GLU A 22 -19.12 -10.34 -14.29
N ALA A 23 -18.43 -10.69 -15.37
CA ALA A 23 -17.22 -11.54 -15.27
C ALA A 23 -16.04 -10.79 -14.63
N GLU A 24 -15.99 -9.47 -14.81
CA GLU A 24 -14.99 -8.59 -14.18
C GLU A 24 -15.18 -8.51 -12.67
N VAL A 25 -16.43 -8.41 -12.22
CA VAL A 25 -16.76 -8.32 -10.80
C VAL A 25 -16.21 -9.53 -10.06
N ALA A 26 -16.36 -10.74 -10.60
CA ALA A 26 -15.86 -11.96 -9.95
C ALA A 26 -14.32 -11.96 -9.78
N GLU A 27 -13.58 -11.53 -10.81
CA GLU A 27 -12.12 -11.49 -10.78
C GLU A 27 -11.60 -10.38 -9.87
N SER A 28 -12.16 -9.17 -9.97
CA SER A 28 -11.85 -8.05 -9.08
C SER A 28 -12.16 -8.37 -7.62
N VAL A 29 -13.29 -9.04 -7.35
CA VAL A 29 -13.69 -9.50 -6.00
C VAL A 29 -12.63 -10.44 -5.42
N ARG A 30 -12.08 -11.36 -6.22
CA ARG A 30 -11.07 -12.32 -5.75
C ARG A 30 -9.82 -11.65 -5.16
N TYR A 31 -9.43 -10.49 -5.69
CA TYR A 31 -8.26 -9.73 -5.22
C TYR A 31 -8.61 -8.64 -4.20
N LEU A 32 -9.80 -8.02 -4.31
CA LEU A 32 -10.27 -6.97 -3.40
C LEU A 32 -10.69 -7.54 -2.04
N VAL A 33 -11.26 -8.74 -2.01
CA VAL A 33 -11.76 -9.36 -0.78
C VAL A 33 -10.65 -9.59 0.25
N PRO A 34 -9.47 -10.17 -0.08
CA PRO A 34 -8.36 -10.27 0.86
C PRO A 34 -7.90 -8.91 1.41
N LEU A 35 -7.82 -7.89 0.55
CA LEU A 35 -7.43 -6.54 0.96
C LEU A 35 -8.48 -5.92 1.89
N TYR A 36 -9.76 -6.10 1.59
CA TYR A 36 -10.86 -5.65 2.43
C TYR A 36 -10.85 -6.33 3.80
N TYR A 37 -10.69 -7.66 3.85
CA TYR A 37 -10.55 -8.38 5.12
C TYR A 37 -9.31 -7.97 5.89
N PHE A 38 -8.20 -7.71 5.21
CA PHE A 38 -6.99 -7.16 5.82
C PHE A 38 -7.26 -5.81 6.48
N LEU A 39 -7.98 -4.91 5.80
CA LEU A 39 -8.39 -3.60 6.33
C LEU A 39 -9.36 -3.70 7.51
N GLN A 40 -10.14 -4.79 7.59
CA GLN A 40 -11.03 -5.05 8.73
C GLN A 40 -10.29 -5.54 9.99
N ARG A 41 -9.05 -6.02 9.87
CA ARG A 41 -8.27 -6.46 11.05
C ARG A 41 -7.98 -5.26 11.95
N THR A 42 -8.25 -5.41 13.25
CA THR A 42 -8.05 -4.34 14.24
C THR A 42 -6.64 -3.75 14.20
N VAL A 43 -5.61 -4.59 14.04
CA VAL A 43 -4.21 -4.16 13.97
C VAL A 43 -3.98 -3.22 12.77
N CYS A 44 -4.47 -3.58 11.59
CA CYS A 44 -4.32 -2.77 10.39
C CYS A 44 -5.09 -1.45 10.51
N LEU A 45 -6.30 -1.50 11.07
CA LEU A 45 -7.10 -0.30 11.33
C LEU A 45 -6.38 0.64 12.30
N MET A 46 -5.85 0.13 13.42
CA MET A 46 -5.12 0.94 14.39
C MET A 46 -3.85 1.55 13.79
N ALA A 47 -3.10 0.76 13.01
CA ALA A 47 -1.92 1.26 12.32
C ALA A 47 -2.28 2.38 11.34
N LEU A 48 -3.34 2.20 10.55
CA LEU A 48 -3.80 3.20 9.58
C LEU A 48 -4.28 4.48 10.28
N MET A 49 -5.08 4.35 11.34
CA MET A 49 -5.51 5.49 12.14
C MET A 49 -4.32 6.23 12.76
N LYS A 50 -3.31 5.50 13.25
CA LYS A 50 -2.11 6.11 13.80
C LYS A 50 -1.28 6.84 12.74
N VAL A 51 -1.19 6.30 11.53
CA VAL A 51 -0.54 6.98 10.40
C VAL A 51 -1.28 8.28 10.04
N VAL A 52 -2.61 8.24 9.99
CA VAL A 52 -3.46 9.42 9.73
C VAL A 52 -3.24 10.49 10.81
N GLU A 53 -3.28 10.10 12.07
CA GLU A 53 -3.03 10.98 13.23
C GLU A 53 -1.62 11.60 13.17
N LEU A 54 -0.57 10.78 13.04
CA LEU A 54 0.82 11.23 12.96
C LEU A 54 1.06 12.16 11.78
N THR A 55 0.40 11.91 10.65
CA THR A 55 0.48 12.80 9.48
C THR A 55 -0.15 14.15 9.83
N GLY A 56 -1.35 14.17 10.41
CA GLY A 56 -2.00 15.42 10.82
C GLY A 56 -1.19 16.23 11.83
N THR A 57 -0.65 15.59 12.88
CA THR A 57 0.17 16.28 13.89
C THR A 57 1.46 16.81 13.30
N ALA A 58 2.15 16.03 12.48
CA ALA A 58 3.39 16.44 11.86
C ALA A 58 3.24 17.67 10.95
N PHE A 59 2.10 17.80 10.26
CA PHE A 59 1.78 19.00 9.48
C PHE A 59 1.48 20.21 10.36
N ASN A 60 0.79 20.02 11.48
CA ASN A 60 0.44 21.10 12.40
C ASN A 60 1.67 21.64 13.15
N ASP A 61 2.57 20.77 13.56
CA ASP A 61 3.71 21.14 14.41
C ASP A 61 4.83 21.82 13.62
N GLY A 62 4.87 21.66 12.29
CA GLY A 62 5.94 22.19 11.43
C GLY A 62 7.35 21.71 11.77
N SER A 63 7.49 20.80 12.75
CA SER A 63 8.76 20.39 13.36
C SER A 63 9.36 19.13 12.74
N THR A 64 8.61 18.45 11.87
CA THR A 64 9.10 17.24 11.23
C THR A 64 10.04 17.57 10.09
N SER A 65 11.13 16.80 9.99
CA SER A 65 12.07 16.90 8.86
C SER A 65 11.31 16.80 7.55
N ALA A 66 11.59 17.72 6.61
CA ALA A 66 10.97 17.75 5.29
C ALA A 66 11.04 16.38 4.57
N SER A 67 12.09 15.59 4.84
CA SER A 67 12.25 14.22 4.31
C SER A 67 11.18 13.26 4.83
N TRP A 68 10.86 13.32 6.13
CA TRP A 68 9.82 12.50 6.73
C TRP A 68 8.44 12.87 6.20
N ILE A 69 8.16 14.17 6.08
CA ILE A 69 6.90 14.67 5.52
C ILE A 69 6.74 14.18 4.07
N ALA A 70 7.80 14.24 3.26
CA ALA A 70 7.78 13.76 1.88
C ALA A 70 7.48 12.25 1.79
N ALA A 71 8.15 11.42 2.62
CA ALA A 71 7.89 9.99 2.67
C ALA A 71 6.45 9.66 3.11
N CYS A 72 5.92 10.39 4.10
CA CYS A 72 4.54 10.25 4.55
C CYS A 72 3.55 10.67 3.46
N LEU A 73 3.82 11.77 2.76
CA LEU A 73 2.99 12.24 1.65
C LEU A 73 2.93 11.24 0.51
N ASP A 74 4.05 10.63 0.13
CA ASP A 74 4.08 9.62 -0.94
C ASP A 74 3.27 8.36 -0.56
N ARG A 75 3.38 7.92 0.71
CA ARG A 75 2.55 6.82 1.22
C ARG A 75 1.07 7.20 1.27
N CYS A 76 0.72 8.41 1.68
CA CYS A 76 -0.66 8.89 1.68
C CYS A 76 -1.22 8.98 0.26
N ARG A 77 -0.42 9.44 -0.71
CA ARG A 77 -0.80 9.58 -2.13
C ARG A 77 -1.18 8.26 -2.77
N VAL A 78 -0.53 7.16 -2.40
CA VAL A 78 -0.83 5.84 -2.98
C VAL A 78 -1.76 5.04 -2.09
N GLY A 79 -1.47 5.00 -0.79
CA GLY A 79 -2.16 4.18 0.19
C GLY A 79 -3.59 4.62 0.42
N PHE A 80 -3.83 5.92 0.64
CA PHE A 80 -5.19 6.40 0.95
C PHE A 80 -6.15 6.20 -0.22
N PRO A 81 -5.81 6.58 -1.47
CA PRO A 81 -6.67 6.28 -2.61
C PRO A 81 -6.92 4.78 -2.79
N THR A 82 -5.90 3.94 -2.60
CA THR A 82 -6.06 2.47 -2.72
C THR A 82 -7.05 1.94 -1.68
N VAL A 83 -6.95 2.39 -0.42
CA VAL A 83 -7.88 2.01 0.64
C VAL A 83 -9.30 2.50 0.35
N LEU A 84 -9.46 3.78 -0.02
CA LEU A 84 -10.77 4.36 -0.35
C LEU A 84 -11.43 3.68 -1.55
N GLU A 85 -10.66 3.41 -2.61
CA GLU A 85 -11.13 2.72 -3.80
C GLU A 85 -11.54 1.28 -3.46
N THR A 86 -10.76 0.58 -2.64
CA THR A 86 -11.07 -0.79 -2.19
C THR A 86 -12.39 -0.83 -1.41
N ILE A 87 -12.56 0.06 -0.43
CA ILE A 87 -13.79 0.15 0.36
C ILE A 87 -14.97 0.50 -0.55
N SER A 88 -14.81 1.50 -1.42
CA SER A 88 -15.85 1.95 -2.37
C SER A 88 -16.26 0.83 -3.33
N MET A 89 -15.31 0.09 -3.88
CA MET A 89 -15.60 -1.04 -4.77
C MET A 89 -16.35 -2.14 -4.02
N VAL A 90 -15.87 -2.55 -2.84
CA VAL A 90 -16.58 -3.57 -2.05
C VAL A 90 -17.99 -3.10 -1.66
N ASP A 91 -18.18 -1.83 -1.30
CA ASP A 91 -19.52 -1.31 -0.96
C ASP A 91 -20.49 -1.30 -2.16
N ARG A 92 -20.00 -1.00 -3.38
CA ARG A 92 -20.82 -1.05 -4.61
C ARG A 92 -21.18 -2.46 -5.04
N LEU A 93 -20.30 -3.42 -4.75
CA LEU A 93 -20.51 -4.84 -5.03
C LEU A 93 -21.53 -5.49 -4.08
N SER A 94 -22.05 -4.75 -3.10
CA SER A 94 -22.72 -5.34 -1.95
C SER A 94 -24.04 -4.68 -1.55
N PRO A 95 -25.15 -5.10 -2.20
CA PRO A 95 -26.40 -5.36 -1.51
C PRO A 95 -26.49 -6.83 -1.04
N SER A 96 -25.87 -7.76 -1.78
CA SER A 96 -26.02 -9.22 -1.60
C SER A 96 -24.91 -9.88 -0.78
N VAL A 97 -23.70 -9.33 -0.77
CA VAL A 97 -22.51 -9.95 -0.11
C VAL A 97 -22.27 -9.37 1.31
N ALA A 98 -22.92 -8.27 1.66
CA ALA A 98 -22.72 -7.58 2.94
C ALA A 98 -23.95 -7.72 3.85
N PRO A 99 -24.04 -8.79 4.68
CA PRO A 99 -24.88 -8.71 5.88
C PRO A 99 -24.43 -7.49 6.70
N ARG A 100 -25.37 -6.85 7.41
CA ARG A 100 -25.21 -5.63 8.24
C ARG A 100 -24.19 -5.83 9.37
N THR A 101 -22.93 -6.00 9.00
CA THR A 101 -21.87 -6.42 9.90
C THR A 101 -21.26 -5.18 10.57
N PRO A 102 -20.84 -5.30 11.84
CA PRO A 102 -20.18 -4.23 12.59
C PRO A 102 -18.88 -3.72 11.92
N GLY A 103 -18.36 -4.42 10.91
CA GLY A 103 -17.22 -4.00 10.10
C GLY A 103 -17.46 -2.70 9.31
N ARG A 104 -18.69 -2.42 8.86
CA ARG A 104 -18.98 -1.21 8.08
C ARG A 104 -18.74 0.08 8.86
N GLN A 105 -19.12 0.10 10.14
CA GLN A 105 -18.89 1.30 10.96
C GLN A 105 -17.40 1.55 11.18
N ARG A 106 -16.59 0.49 11.29
CA ARG A 106 -15.13 0.59 11.42
C ARG A 106 -14.49 1.18 10.16
N LEU A 107 -14.89 0.68 8.99
CA LEU A 107 -14.39 1.19 7.70
C LEU A 107 -14.83 2.63 7.46
N LYS A 108 -16.07 2.99 7.85
CA LYS A 108 -16.53 4.38 7.78
C LYS A 108 -15.63 5.32 8.58
N ARG A 109 -15.23 4.94 9.81
CA ARG A 109 -14.29 5.76 10.61
C ARG A 109 -12.95 5.96 9.91
N ILE A 110 -12.43 4.95 9.21
CA ILE A 110 -11.20 5.07 8.41
C ILE A 110 -11.39 6.08 7.28
N VAL A 111 -12.49 5.95 6.53
CA VAL A 111 -12.83 6.85 5.42
C VAL A 111 -12.91 8.29 5.94
N ASP A 112 -13.67 8.52 7.01
CA ASP A 112 -13.83 9.84 7.63
C ASP A 112 -12.47 10.43 8.09
N ALA A 113 -11.61 9.61 8.70
CA ALA A 113 -10.29 10.05 9.18
C ALA A 113 -9.32 10.38 8.04
N ILE A 114 -9.30 9.56 6.98
CA ILE A 114 -8.53 9.83 5.76
C ILE A 114 -9.01 11.13 5.10
N HIS A 115 -10.33 11.31 4.96
CA HIS A 115 -10.91 12.53 4.42
C HIS A 115 -10.57 13.76 5.26
N ALA A 116 -10.61 13.65 6.59
CA ALA A 116 -10.23 14.73 7.48
C ALA A 116 -8.78 15.18 7.25
N VAL A 117 -7.83 14.26 7.06
CA VAL A 117 -6.43 14.61 6.75
C VAL A 117 -6.28 15.20 5.35
N LEU A 118 -6.92 14.60 4.34
CA LEU A 118 -6.82 15.07 2.95
C LEU A 118 -7.48 16.44 2.71
N THR A 119 -8.43 16.83 3.57
CA THR A 119 -9.10 18.14 3.50
C THR A 119 -8.35 19.25 4.23
N GLN A 120 -7.32 18.94 5.02
CA GLN A 120 -6.50 19.96 5.68
C GLN A 120 -5.78 20.81 4.61
N PRO A 121 -5.78 22.15 4.75
CA PRO A 121 -5.20 23.05 3.74
C PRO A 121 -3.69 22.83 3.58
N ALA A 122 -2.96 22.58 4.68
CA ALA A 122 -1.54 22.29 4.65
C ALA A 122 -1.21 21.02 3.86
N VAL A 123 -1.96 19.94 4.11
CA VAL A 123 -1.83 18.67 3.38
C VAL A 123 -2.18 18.85 1.91
N LYS A 124 -3.29 19.53 1.62
CA LYS A 124 -3.73 19.81 0.24
C LYS A 124 -2.70 20.62 -0.54
N GLN A 125 -2.11 21.64 0.09
CA GLN A 125 -1.05 22.45 -0.50
C GLN A 125 0.22 21.63 -0.70
N ALA A 126 0.63 20.83 0.27
CA ALA A 126 1.81 19.97 0.15
C ALA A 126 1.63 18.90 -0.94
N LEU A 127 0.44 18.32 -1.07
CA LEU A 127 0.09 17.40 -2.14
C LEU A 127 0.10 18.08 -3.52
N ALA A 128 -0.32 19.35 -3.62
CA ALA A 128 -0.26 20.12 -4.87
C ALA A 128 1.19 20.46 -5.25
N THR A 129 1.99 20.92 -4.30
CA THR A 129 3.39 21.35 -4.51
C THR A 129 4.33 20.17 -4.74
N GLY A 130 4.12 19.04 -4.05
CA GLY A 130 4.98 17.85 -4.14
C GLY A 130 5.03 17.22 -5.54
N HIS A 131 4.09 17.55 -6.45
CA HIS A 131 4.19 17.14 -7.86
C HIS A 131 5.34 17.82 -8.61
N GLN A 132 5.82 18.96 -8.12
CA GLN A 132 6.91 19.71 -8.74
C GLN A 132 8.27 19.20 -8.26
N SER A 133 8.38 18.83 -6.98
CA SER A 133 9.66 18.43 -6.37
C SER A 133 10.19 17.08 -6.87
N LEU A 134 9.32 16.09 -7.13
CA LEU A 134 9.72 14.78 -7.67
C LEU A 134 10.17 14.85 -9.14
N ARG A 135 9.86 15.94 -9.84
CA ARG A 135 10.24 16.15 -11.25
C ARG A 135 11.58 16.89 -11.40
N ALA A 136 12.09 17.44 -10.31
CA ALA A 136 13.27 18.30 -10.26
C ALA A 136 14.51 17.62 -9.67
N THR A 137 14.52 16.29 -9.50
CA THR A 137 15.78 15.56 -9.53
C THR A 137 16.14 15.38 -11.00
N PRO A 138 16.97 16.26 -11.61
CA PRO A 138 17.62 15.89 -12.84
C PRO A 138 18.28 14.54 -12.54
N SER A 139 17.88 13.53 -13.28
CA SER A 139 18.64 12.30 -13.39
C SER A 139 20.00 12.74 -13.92
N ALA A 140 20.89 13.10 -13.01
CA ALA A 140 22.30 13.16 -13.26
C ALA A 140 22.68 11.71 -13.53
N ARG A 141 22.45 11.28 -14.77
CA ARG A 141 23.34 10.36 -15.47
C ARG A 141 24.71 11.03 -15.57
N SER A 142 25.33 11.33 -14.43
CA SER A 142 26.77 11.24 -14.35
C SER A 142 27.03 9.75 -14.38
N SER A 143 27.37 9.23 -15.56
CA SER A 143 28.01 7.94 -15.67
C SER A 143 29.09 7.85 -14.59
N PRO A 144 29.15 6.79 -13.78
CA PRO A 144 30.23 6.62 -12.83
C PRO A 144 31.55 6.60 -13.59
N PRO A 145 32.51 7.50 -13.29
CA PRO A 145 33.83 7.40 -13.87
C PRO A 145 34.53 6.20 -13.24
N GLY A 146 34.88 5.21 -14.07
CA GLY A 146 35.88 4.20 -13.76
C GLY A 146 35.44 3.12 -12.76
N LEU A 147 34.98 1.99 -13.32
CA LEU A 147 35.21 0.69 -12.70
C LEU A 147 36.72 0.50 -12.53
N SER A 148 37.21 0.58 -11.30
CA SER A 148 38.45 -0.07 -10.88
C SER A 148 38.11 -0.89 -9.65
N GLY A 149 38.33 -2.20 -9.79
CA GLY A 149 37.68 -3.24 -9.04
C GLY A 149 37.89 -3.17 -7.53
N HIS A 150 36.82 -3.48 -6.81
CA HIS A 150 36.91 -4.14 -5.53
C HIS A 150 35.84 -5.22 -5.49
N GLY A 151 36.29 -6.40 -5.08
CA GLY A 151 35.62 -7.68 -5.24
C GLY A 151 34.17 -7.68 -4.76
N LEU A 152 33.31 -8.26 -5.62
CA LEU A 152 32.03 -8.79 -5.20
C LEU A 152 32.24 -9.74 -4.02
N PRO A 153 31.46 -9.60 -2.92
CA PRO A 153 31.39 -10.64 -1.91
C PRO A 153 30.85 -11.90 -2.58
N GLU A 154 31.72 -12.91 -2.64
CA GLU A 154 31.42 -14.27 -3.10
C GLU A 154 30.34 -14.83 -2.18
N PHE A 155 29.12 -14.91 -2.70
CA PHE A 155 28.05 -15.62 -2.01
C PHE A 155 28.42 -17.10 -1.99
N PRO A 156 28.47 -17.75 -0.81
CA PRO A 156 28.73 -19.17 -0.74
C PRO A 156 27.67 -19.91 -1.56
N PRO A 157 28.05 -20.95 -2.32
CA PRO A 157 27.12 -21.77 -3.07
C PRO A 157 26.08 -22.35 -2.12
N ASP A 158 24.82 -22.36 -2.58
CA ASP A 158 23.67 -22.84 -1.83
C ASP A 158 24.00 -24.16 -1.13
N GLY A 159 23.85 -24.11 0.19
CA GLY A 159 24.10 -25.19 1.11
C GLY A 159 23.25 -26.40 0.76
N VAL A 160 23.96 -27.50 0.62
CA VAL A 160 23.54 -28.90 0.67
C VAL A 160 22.30 -29.06 1.56
N GLU A 161 21.23 -29.59 0.98
CA GLU A 161 20.06 -30.03 1.72
C GLU A 161 20.51 -31.21 2.60
N ASP A 162 20.74 -30.98 3.89
CA ASP A 162 20.92 -32.04 4.86
C ASP A 162 19.59 -32.79 4.97
N GLU A 163 19.49 -33.90 4.24
CA GLU A 163 18.54 -34.98 4.49
C GLU A 163 18.70 -35.43 5.94
N LEU A 164 17.85 -34.89 6.81
CA LEU A 164 17.61 -35.42 8.15
C LEU A 164 16.97 -36.80 8.00
N SER A 165 17.88 -37.77 7.87
CA SER A 165 17.72 -39.19 8.14
C SER A 165 17.09 -39.38 9.52
N MET A 166 15.75 -39.44 9.58
CA MET A 166 15.05 -40.06 10.70
C MET A 166 15.18 -41.57 10.56
N LYS A 167 16.27 -42.10 11.10
CA LYS A 167 16.56 -43.52 11.18
C LYS A 167 16.58 -43.94 12.65
N GLY A 168 15.65 -44.83 13.02
CA GLY A 168 15.70 -45.65 14.23
C GLY A 168 15.44 -44.90 15.54
N GLU A 169 14.98 -45.45 16.64
CA GLU A 169 14.72 -46.79 17.21
C GLU A 169 13.92 -46.44 18.51
N ALA A 170 12.92 -47.16 19.01
CA ALA A 170 12.87 -48.46 19.70
C ALA A 170 11.46 -48.46 20.36
N GLU A 171 10.62 -49.50 20.34
CA GLU A 171 10.71 -50.76 21.12
C GLU A 171 11.01 -50.62 22.62
N GLU A 172 10.29 -51.44 23.42
CA GLU A 172 10.19 -51.53 24.91
C GLU A 172 9.22 -50.52 25.57
N GLU A 173 8.18 -50.91 26.32
CA GLU A 173 7.84 -52.16 27.02
C GLU A 173 6.31 -52.25 27.23
#